data_AF-A0AAU9WEF8-F1
#
_entry.id   AF-A0AAU9WEF8-F1
#
_cell.length_a   1.000
_cell.length_b   1.000
_cell.length_c   1.000
_cell.angle_alpha   90.00
_cell.angle_beta   90.00
_cell.angle_gamma   90.00
#
_symmetry.space_group_name_H-M   'P 1'
#
loop_
_entity.id
_entity.type
_entity.pdbx_description
1 polymer ?
#
loop_
_entity_poly.entity_id
_entity_poly.type
_entity_poly.pdbx_seq_one_letter_code
_entity_poly.pdbx_strand_id
1 'polypeptide(L)'
;MFCTHCAAEVLSIAANFCYSCGKELNEKADETKSEMSDDSSAVPANDLITEMLNRGYRYDVIVHLLENNGYKMHLRTLKRRLIDLGLKRKGKTEMDESEIELLIRREIEGAGRLAGYRNIWHALRLRHHVHVPRSLVALLMKKIDPDGVQDRRVRRLTRRNYLSPGPNFCWHLIRYDKLKSYGFPIHDCICGYSRRILWLEVVKSNNDLRVPAKLYLDTVQSLKGCPKIVRSDCGTENVTLAAIQCSLRATHQDEYAAHIHRYGSSPANKRIEVKGHWNSHHIRPSMHDTVSGVPDVLFFLLEYSGATDCLIPVTQAQVNEMDQYCELPQHIEEYAEYFEYV
;
A
#
# COMPACT_ATOMS: atom_id res chain seq x y z
N MET A 1 -35.93 -9.62 5.22
CA MET A 1 -35.75 -8.40 6.07
C MET A 1 -34.45 -7.74 5.61
N PHE A 2 -34.35 -6.42 5.49
CA PHE A 2 -33.09 -5.78 5.08
C PHE A 2 -32.37 -5.24 6.31
N CYS A 3 -31.05 -5.37 6.35
CA CYS A 3 -30.25 -4.80 7.42
C CYS A 3 -30.32 -3.27 7.34
N THR A 4 -30.80 -2.62 8.41
CA THR A 4 -30.94 -1.16 8.49
C THR A 4 -29.62 -0.40 8.38
N HIS A 5 -28.48 -1.08 8.55
CA HIS A 5 -27.15 -0.46 8.49
C HIS A 5 -26.43 -0.60 7.15
N CYS A 6 -26.73 -1.63 6.35
CA CYS A 6 -26.03 -1.87 5.08
C CYS A 6 -26.95 -2.22 3.91
N ALA A 7 -28.26 -2.21 4.14
CA ALA A 7 -29.33 -2.55 3.18
C ALA A 7 -29.22 -3.96 2.56
N ALA A 8 -28.29 -4.81 3.03
CA ALA A 8 -28.17 -6.19 2.57
C ALA A 8 -29.40 -7.02 3.01
N GLU A 9 -29.80 -7.94 2.14
CA GLU A 9 -30.92 -8.84 2.38
C GLU A 9 -30.56 -9.87 3.46
N VAL A 10 -31.29 -9.86 4.58
CA VAL A 10 -31.15 -10.81 5.67
C VAL A 10 -32.03 -12.02 5.35
N LEU A 11 -31.35 -13.12 5.02
CA LEU A 11 -31.94 -14.39 4.58
C LEU A 11 -32.63 -15.19 5.69
N SER A 12 -32.53 -14.78 6.96
CA SER A 12 -33.12 -15.50 8.10
C SER A 12 -33.61 -14.54 9.19
N ILE A 13 -34.88 -14.68 9.58
CA ILE A 13 -35.53 -13.88 10.64
C ILE A 13 -34.98 -14.21 12.04
N ALA A 14 -34.29 -15.35 12.20
CA ALA A 14 -33.70 -15.78 13.46
C ALA A 14 -32.24 -15.34 13.67
N ALA A 15 -31.66 -14.59 12.73
CA ALA A 15 -30.29 -14.11 12.86
C ALA A 15 -30.26 -12.87 13.79
N ASN A 16 -29.51 -12.97 14.89
CA ASN A 16 -29.32 -11.84 15.82
C ASN A 16 -28.36 -10.78 15.27
N PHE A 17 -27.65 -11.05 14.16
CA PHE A 17 -26.68 -10.14 13.53
C PHE A 17 -26.68 -10.28 12.00
N CYS A 18 -26.35 -9.20 11.30
CA CYS A 18 -26.25 -9.16 9.85
C CYS A 18 -24.95 -9.80 9.37
N TYR A 19 -25.03 -10.83 8.54
CA TYR A 19 -23.84 -11.54 8.02
C TYR A 19 -22.96 -10.69 7.07
N SER A 20 -23.51 -9.63 6.46
CA SER A 20 -22.74 -8.75 5.56
C SER A 20 -21.96 -7.66 6.30
N CYS A 21 -22.41 -7.20 7.47
CA CYS A 21 -21.77 -6.08 8.18
C CYS A 21 -21.50 -6.33 9.68
N GLY A 22 -21.94 -7.46 10.23
CA GLY A 22 -21.69 -7.88 11.60
C GLY A 22 -22.52 -7.19 12.69
N LYS A 23 -23.47 -6.31 12.35
CA LYS A 23 -24.28 -5.56 13.33
C LYS A 23 -25.53 -6.31 13.80
N GLU A 24 -25.87 -6.16 15.07
CA GLU A 24 -27.03 -6.82 15.68
C GLU A 24 -28.37 -6.30 15.11
N LEU A 25 -29.37 -7.19 14.99
CA LEU A 25 -30.63 -6.94 14.28
C LEU A 25 -31.83 -6.69 15.20
N ASN A 26 -31.70 -6.85 16.53
CA ASN A 26 -32.81 -6.75 17.48
C ASN A 26 -32.49 -5.78 18.65
N GLU A 27 -32.85 -4.51 18.51
CA GLU A 27 -33.08 -3.62 19.65
C GLU A 27 -34.60 -3.42 19.79
N LYS A 28 -35.17 -3.88 20.92
CA LYS A 28 -36.60 -3.69 21.23
C LYS A 28 -36.86 -2.24 21.61
N ALA A 29 -37.83 -1.64 20.92
CA ALA A 29 -38.40 -0.34 21.22
C ALA A 29 -39.08 -0.35 22.61
N ASP A 30 -38.75 0.64 23.44
CA ASP A 30 -39.60 1.06 24.55
C ASP A 30 -39.99 2.52 24.28
N GLU A 31 -41.29 2.73 24.10
CA GLU A 31 -41.91 3.99 23.71
C GLU A 31 -42.11 4.87 24.94
N THR A 32 -41.55 6.08 24.96
CA THR A 32 -42.25 7.21 25.60
C THR A 32 -41.84 8.57 25.03
N LYS A 33 -42.80 9.17 24.30
CA LYS A 33 -43.09 10.60 24.10
C LYS A 33 -42.06 11.47 23.36
N SER A 34 -42.34 11.57 22.04
CA SER A 34 -42.34 12.77 21.20
C SER A 34 -41.75 14.06 21.78
N GLU A 35 -40.57 14.46 21.29
CA GLU A 35 -40.28 15.84 20.90
C GLU A 35 -39.42 15.84 19.63
N MET A 36 -39.62 16.88 18.82
CA MET A 36 -39.08 17.14 17.49
C MET A 36 -37.67 16.60 17.17
N SER A 37 -37.55 16.14 15.93
CA SER A 37 -36.33 15.98 15.15
C SER A 37 -35.26 17.05 15.41
N ASP A 38 -34.05 16.61 15.78
CA ASP A 38 -32.82 17.36 15.49
C ASP A 38 -31.72 16.38 15.06
N ASP A 39 -31.36 16.47 13.77
CA ASP A 39 -30.23 15.80 13.16
C ASP A 39 -28.93 16.45 13.68
N SER A 40 -28.27 15.81 14.65
CA SER A 40 -26.95 16.23 15.11
C SER A 40 -25.99 15.05 15.26
N SER A 41 -25.41 14.65 14.12
CA SER A 41 -24.13 13.92 14.07
C SER A 41 -22.93 14.78 14.53
N ALA A 42 -23.15 15.71 15.46
CA ALA A 42 -22.11 16.59 15.97
C ALA A 42 -21.31 15.85 17.06
N VAL A 43 -20.08 15.44 16.72
CA VAL A 43 -19.14 14.87 17.69
C VAL A 43 -19.00 15.84 18.87
N PRO A 44 -19.27 15.41 20.12
CA PRO A 44 -19.21 16.29 21.28
C PRO A 44 -17.89 17.04 21.36
N ALA A 45 -17.94 18.34 21.65
CA ALA A 45 -16.75 19.20 21.73
C ALA A 45 -15.65 18.64 22.66
N ASN A 46 -16.02 17.88 23.68
CA ASN A 46 -15.08 17.27 24.62
C ASN A 46 -14.28 16.12 24.00
N ASP A 47 -14.88 15.36 23.09
CA ASP A 47 -14.21 14.25 22.38
C ASP A 47 -13.20 14.82 21.38
N LEU A 48 -13.59 15.87 20.65
CA LEU A 48 -12.70 16.62 19.77
C LEU A 48 -11.53 17.25 20.54
N ILE A 49 -11.78 17.84 21.72
CA ILE A 49 -10.71 18.37 22.58
C ILE A 49 -9.73 17.28 22.98
N THR A 50 -10.24 16.11 23.40
CA THR A 50 -9.44 14.96 23.82
C THR A 50 -8.56 14.45 22.67
N GLU A 51 -9.17 14.26 21.51
CA GLU A 51 -8.48 13.78 20.32
C GLU A 51 -7.40 14.77 19.84
N MET A 52 -7.74 16.05 19.72
CA MET A 52 -6.79 17.07 19.26
C MET A 52 -5.62 17.25 20.24
N LEU A 53 -5.86 17.10 21.54
CA LEU A 53 -4.80 17.11 22.54
C LEU A 53 -3.89 15.88 22.40
N ASN A 54 -4.47 14.69 22.18
CA ASN A 54 -3.71 13.46 21.97
C ASN A 54 -2.85 13.50 20.69
N ARG A 55 -3.34 14.13 19.63
CA ARG A 55 -2.58 14.43 18.40
C ARG A 55 -1.46 15.46 18.62
N GLY A 56 -1.47 16.19 19.73
CA GLY A 56 -0.39 17.08 20.14
C GLY A 56 -0.48 18.52 19.60
N TYR A 57 -1.62 18.93 19.05
CA TYR A 57 -1.83 20.31 18.57
C TYR A 57 -1.59 21.34 19.66
N ARG A 58 -1.11 22.55 19.34
CA ARG A 58 -0.97 23.66 20.31
C ARG A 58 -2.36 24.19 20.72
N TYR A 59 -2.47 24.82 21.90
CA TYR A 59 -3.79 25.20 22.44
C TYR A 59 -4.52 26.22 21.56
N ASP A 60 -3.77 27.14 20.96
CA ASP A 60 -4.28 28.11 19.99
C ASP A 60 -4.80 27.41 18.72
N VAL A 61 -4.10 26.38 18.24
CA VAL A 61 -4.54 25.57 17.10
C VAL A 61 -5.80 24.77 17.43
N ILE A 62 -5.89 24.20 18.63
CA ILE A 62 -7.10 23.47 19.09
C ILE A 62 -8.32 24.40 19.08
N VAL A 63 -8.17 25.63 19.57
CA VAL A 63 -9.26 26.64 19.54
C VAL A 63 -9.72 26.91 18.11
N HIS A 64 -8.80 27.15 17.17
CA HIS A 64 -9.15 27.42 15.77
C HIS A 64 -9.81 26.20 15.10
N LEU A 65 -9.33 24.98 15.39
CA LEU A 65 -9.92 23.77 14.85
C LEU A 65 -11.32 23.50 15.42
N LEU A 66 -11.56 23.81 16.70
CA LEU A 66 -12.89 23.72 17.29
C LEU A 66 -13.87 24.72 16.66
N GLU A 67 -13.42 25.94 16.35
CA GLU A 67 -14.22 26.94 15.63
C GLU A 67 -14.66 26.44 14.25
N ASN A 68 -13.75 25.77 13.52
CA ASN A 68 -14.07 25.14 12.23
C ASN A 68 -15.08 23.99 12.34
N ASN A 69 -15.22 23.38 13.52
CA ASN A 69 -16.22 22.34 13.82
C ASN A 69 -17.48 22.93 14.49
N GLY A 70 -17.69 24.26 14.42
CA GLY A 70 -18.88 24.92 14.97
C GLY A 70 -18.81 25.26 16.46
N TYR A 71 -17.71 24.96 17.14
CA TYR A 71 -17.53 25.22 18.57
C TYR A 71 -16.66 26.45 18.82
N LYS A 72 -17.30 27.61 19.05
CA LYS A 72 -16.58 28.82 19.49
C LYS A 72 -16.10 28.67 20.93
N MET A 73 -14.79 28.69 21.14
CA MET A 73 -14.18 28.49 22.45
C MET A 73 -12.94 29.34 22.66
N HIS A 74 -12.92 30.18 23.69
CA HIS A 74 -11.71 30.91 24.06
C HIS A 74 -10.68 29.99 24.74
N LEU A 75 -9.38 30.33 24.61
CA LEU A 75 -8.27 29.62 25.27
C LEU A 75 -8.48 29.37 26.77
N ARG A 76 -9.10 30.32 27.49
CA ARG A 76 -9.43 30.16 28.91
C ARG A 76 -10.45 29.05 29.16
N THR A 77 -11.46 28.95 28.29
CA THR A 77 -12.49 27.91 28.33
C THR A 77 -11.90 26.54 28.00
N LEU A 78 -11.03 26.47 26.99
CA LEU A 78 -10.30 25.24 26.66
C LEU A 78 -9.47 24.76 27.85
N LYS A 79 -8.69 25.65 28.49
CA LYS A 79 -7.88 25.30 29.67
C LYS A 79 -8.72 24.78 30.84
N ARG A 80 -9.91 25.36 31.08
CA ARG A 80 -10.85 24.87 32.10
C ARG A 80 -11.36 23.48 31.76
N ARG A 81 -11.86 23.28 30.54
CA ARG A 81 -12.35 21.96 30.09
C ARG A 81 -11.27 20.88 30.15
N LEU A 82 -10.02 21.21 29.84
CA LEU A 82 -8.91 20.28 29.99
C LEU A 82 -8.69 19.85 31.45
N ILE A 83 -8.89 20.75 32.42
CA ILE A 83 -8.84 20.42 33.84
C ILE A 83 -10.03 19.54 34.22
N ASP A 84 -11.24 19.90 33.79
CA ASP A 84 -12.47 19.16 34.07
C ASP A 84 -12.41 17.73 33.50
N LEU A 85 -11.77 17.56 32.34
CA LEU A 85 -11.52 16.26 31.68
C LEU A 85 -10.28 15.53 32.23
N GLY A 86 -9.54 16.11 33.18
CA GLY A 86 -8.30 15.51 33.71
C GLY A 86 -7.13 15.44 32.73
N LEU A 87 -7.21 16.14 31.60
CA LEU A 87 -6.25 16.06 30.50
C LEU A 87 -5.06 17.01 30.69
N LYS A 88 -3.84 16.46 30.71
CA LYS A 88 -2.59 17.22 30.86
C LYS A 88 -1.62 16.92 29.72
N ARG A 89 -0.96 17.95 29.16
CA ARG A 89 0.12 17.77 28.14
C ARG A 89 1.38 17.16 28.73
N LYS A 90 1.68 17.53 29.97
CA LYS A 90 2.83 17.07 30.74
C LYS A 90 2.30 16.58 32.07
N GLY A 91 2.19 15.28 32.19
CA GLY A 91 1.97 14.54 33.42
C GLY A 91 2.75 13.25 33.30
N LYS A 92 3.35 12.80 34.40
CA LYS A 92 3.87 11.44 34.49
C LYS A 92 2.65 10.55 34.23
N THR A 93 2.65 9.77 33.14
CA THR A 93 1.63 8.74 33.00
C THR A 93 1.77 7.87 34.25
N GLU A 94 0.70 7.72 35.04
CA GLU A 94 0.66 6.78 36.17
C GLU A 94 0.60 5.32 35.69
N MET A 95 1.13 5.06 34.49
CA MET A 95 1.27 3.72 33.94
C MET A 95 2.61 3.16 34.38
N ASP A 96 2.59 1.90 34.81
CA ASP A 96 3.79 1.17 35.16
C ASP A 96 4.68 0.94 33.93
N GLU A 97 6.00 0.89 34.13
CA GLU A 97 6.94 0.63 33.05
C GLU A 97 6.67 -0.72 32.37
N SER A 98 6.14 -1.70 33.11
CA SER A 98 5.76 -3.02 32.59
C SER A 98 4.64 -2.96 31.57
N GLU A 99 3.64 -2.09 31.77
CA GLU A 99 2.53 -1.91 30.81
C GLU A 99 3.02 -1.25 29.53
N ILE A 100 3.92 -0.27 29.65
CA ILE A 100 4.54 0.39 28.49
C ILE A 100 5.41 -0.62 27.73
N GLU A 101 6.16 -1.47 28.42
CA GLU A 101 6.94 -2.56 27.82
C GLU A 101 6.03 -3.52 27.03
N LEU A 102 4.88 -3.90 27.57
CA LEU A 102 3.90 -4.76 26.88
C LEU A 102 3.36 -4.12 25.60
N LEU A 103 3.00 -2.83 25.65
CA LEU A 103 2.52 -2.10 24.48
C LEU A 103 3.61 -1.98 23.40
N ILE A 104 4.86 -1.73 23.80
CA ILE A 104 5.99 -1.71 22.87
C ILE A 104 6.18 -3.09 22.22
N ARG A 105 6.08 -4.18 22.98
CA ARG A 105 6.15 -5.56 22.44
C ARG A 105 5.07 -5.81 21.40
N ARG A 106 3.81 -5.46 21.72
CA ARG A 106 2.69 -5.58 20.78
C ARG A 106 2.93 -4.80 19.48
N GLU A 107 3.49 -3.61 19.57
CA GLU A 107 3.84 -2.80 18.39
C GLU A 107 4.97 -3.43 17.55
N ILE A 108 5.99 -3.99 18.20
CA ILE A 108 7.13 -4.64 17.54
C ILE A 108 6.70 -5.97 16.90
N GLU A 109 5.81 -6.73 17.51
CA GLU A 109 5.28 -7.98 16.96
C GLU A 109 4.40 -7.76 15.72
N GLY A 110 3.77 -6.59 15.63
CA GLY A 110 2.93 -6.20 14.49
C GLY A 110 3.65 -5.40 13.41
N ALA A 111 2.97 -4.36 12.89
CA ALA A 111 3.46 -3.51 11.82
C ALA A 111 4.72 -2.69 12.19
N GLY A 112 5.03 -2.58 13.49
CA GLY A 112 6.17 -1.83 14.02
C GLY A 112 7.48 -2.62 14.12
N ARG A 113 7.55 -3.87 13.64
CA ARG A 113 8.77 -4.72 13.75
C ARG A 113 10.07 -4.03 13.33
N LEU A 114 10.02 -3.25 12.25
CA LEU A 114 11.17 -2.52 11.70
C LEU A 114 11.23 -1.06 12.17
N ALA A 115 10.24 -0.61 12.94
CA ALA A 115 10.10 0.78 13.37
C ALA A 115 11.14 1.12 14.45
N GLY A 116 11.74 2.31 14.35
CA GLY A 116 12.59 2.84 15.41
C GLY A 116 11.78 3.45 16.55
N TYR A 117 12.45 3.75 17.67
CA TYR A 117 11.83 4.31 18.88
C TYR A 117 11.02 5.59 18.66
N ARG A 118 11.32 6.39 17.63
CA ARG A 118 10.51 7.57 17.27
C ARG A 118 9.12 7.21 16.78
N ASN A 119 9.05 6.19 15.92
CA ASN A 119 7.80 5.71 15.35
C ASN A 119 6.99 4.97 16.41
N ILE A 120 7.64 4.14 17.24
CA ILE A 120 6.99 3.49 18.39
C ILE A 120 6.46 4.52 19.38
N TRP A 121 7.25 5.55 19.72
CA TRP A 121 6.80 6.65 20.57
C TRP A 121 5.57 7.38 20.00
N HIS A 122 5.55 7.62 18.70
CA HIS A 122 4.40 8.22 18.03
C HIS A 122 3.18 7.28 17.98
N ALA A 123 3.41 5.97 17.80
CA ALA A 123 2.38 4.96 17.83
C ALA A 123 1.72 4.84 19.21
N LEU A 124 2.51 4.82 20.28
CA LEU A 124 2.01 4.83 21.66
C LEU A 124 1.09 6.03 21.91
N ARG A 125 1.46 7.21 21.41
CA ARG A 125 0.64 8.42 21.51
C ARG A 125 -0.67 8.34 20.71
N LEU A 126 -0.61 7.91 19.45
CA LEU A 126 -1.78 7.97 18.55
C LEU A 126 -2.75 6.81 18.74
N ARG A 127 -2.21 5.59 18.94
CA ARG A 127 -3.01 4.35 18.96
C ARG A 127 -3.38 3.90 20.35
N HIS A 128 -2.50 4.15 21.32
CA HIS A 128 -2.70 3.72 22.71
C HIS A 128 -2.98 4.91 23.65
N HIS A 129 -2.97 6.13 23.13
CA HIS A 129 -3.14 7.37 23.91
C HIS A 129 -2.16 7.52 25.10
N VAL A 130 -1.00 6.86 25.00
CA VAL A 130 0.04 6.85 26.04
C VAL A 130 1.07 7.94 25.75
N HIS A 131 1.19 8.90 26.67
CA HIS A 131 2.11 10.03 26.56
C HIS A 131 3.34 9.86 27.45
N VAL A 132 4.34 9.13 26.95
CA VAL A 132 5.60 8.88 27.68
C VAL A 132 6.77 9.72 27.13
N PRO A 133 7.79 9.99 27.96
CA PRO A 133 9.03 10.57 27.48
C PRO A 133 9.66 9.72 26.39
N ARG A 134 10.12 10.38 25.32
CA ARG A 134 10.77 9.68 24.21
C ARG A 134 12.07 8.96 24.63
N SER A 135 12.76 9.47 25.66
CA SER A 135 13.93 8.81 26.25
C SER A 135 13.57 7.47 26.90
N LEU A 136 12.42 7.37 27.56
CA LEU A 136 11.94 6.13 28.18
C LEU A 136 11.66 5.07 27.12
N VAL A 137 10.97 5.42 26.03
CA VAL A 137 10.74 4.49 24.91
C VAL A 137 12.06 4.01 24.29
N ALA A 138 13.04 4.91 24.16
CA ALA A 138 14.37 4.53 23.65
C ALA A 138 15.08 3.52 24.56
N LEU A 139 14.99 3.72 25.89
CA LEU A 139 15.55 2.83 26.89
C LEU A 139 14.88 1.45 26.86
N LEU A 140 13.53 1.43 26.88
CA LEU A 140 12.74 0.20 26.85
C LEU A 140 12.96 -0.57 25.54
N MET A 141 13.01 0.11 24.40
CA MET A 141 13.34 -0.56 23.13
C MET A 141 14.74 -1.18 23.13
N LYS A 142 15.73 -0.54 23.75
CA LYS A 142 17.07 -1.13 23.87
C LYS A 142 17.09 -2.39 24.74
N LYS A 143 16.17 -2.50 25.71
CA LYS A 143 15.98 -3.68 26.57
C LYS A 143 15.20 -4.79 25.83
N ILE A 144 14.18 -4.43 25.06
CA ILE A 144 13.27 -5.37 24.37
C ILE A 144 13.88 -5.91 23.06
N ASP A 145 14.55 -5.05 22.29
CA ASP A 145 15.09 -5.33 20.95
C ASP A 145 16.53 -4.77 20.82
N PRO A 146 17.51 -5.29 21.59
CA PRO A 146 18.88 -4.81 21.56
C PRO A 146 19.51 -4.99 20.16
N ASP A 147 19.25 -6.12 19.51
CA ASP A 147 19.77 -6.45 18.19
C ASP A 147 19.20 -5.52 17.12
N GLY A 148 17.88 -5.32 17.07
CA GLY A 148 17.30 -4.40 16.11
C GLY A 148 17.71 -2.95 16.35
N VAL A 149 17.95 -2.53 17.60
CA VAL A 149 18.52 -1.20 17.88
C VAL A 149 19.94 -1.09 17.32
N GLN A 150 20.76 -2.13 17.49
CA GLN A 150 22.12 -2.17 16.97
C GLN A 150 22.13 -2.20 15.43
N ASP A 151 21.31 -3.03 14.80
CA ASP A 151 21.16 -3.10 13.34
C ASP A 151 20.80 -1.74 12.74
N ARG A 152 19.84 -1.03 13.34
CA ARG A 152 19.46 0.33 12.93
C ARG A 152 20.61 1.34 13.13
N ARG A 153 21.43 1.18 14.17
CA ARG A 153 22.59 2.04 14.46
C ARG A 153 23.70 1.89 13.42
N VAL A 154 23.89 0.68 12.87
CA VAL A 154 24.87 0.41 11.79
C VAL A 154 24.45 1.09 10.48
N ARG A 155 23.20 1.58 10.36
CA ARG A 155 22.64 2.21 9.14
C ARG A 155 22.72 1.32 7.90
N ARG A 156 22.79 0.00 8.10
CA ARG A 156 22.76 -0.99 7.01
C ARG A 156 21.31 -1.32 6.70
N LEU A 157 20.90 -1.11 5.45
CA LEU A 157 19.58 -1.52 4.97
C LEU A 157 19.50 -3.05 4.96
N THR A 158 18.81 -3.64 5.94
CA THR A 158 18.45 -5.05 5.91
C THR A 158 17.37 -5.25 4.84
N ARG A 159 17.77 -5.78 3.67
CA ARG A 159 16.87 -6.07 2.57
C ARG A 159 16.18 -7.41 2.85
N ARG A 160 14.89 -7.52 2.50
CA ARG A 160 14.17 -8.80 2.56
C ARG A 160 14.76 -9.75 1.52
N ASN A 161 14.89 -11.03 1.86
CA ASN A 161 15.24 -12.06 0.88
C ASN A 161 14.11 -12.12 -0.16
N TYR A 162 14.48 -11.87 -1.43
CA TYR A 162 13.54 -11.91 -2.54
C TYR A 162 13.67 -13.27 -3.23
N LEU A 163 12.84 -14.22 -2.81
CA LEU A 163 12.78 -15.56 -3.40
C LEU A 163 11.73 -15.57 -4.51
N SER A 164 12.14 -16.00 -5.70
CA SER A 164 11.27 -16.21 -6.85
C SER A 164 11.46 -17.66 -7.32
N PRO A 165 10.43 -18.51 -7.36
CA PRO A 165 10.55 -19.92 -7.76
C PRO A 165 11.04 -20.15 -9.18
N GLY A 166 10.75 -19.21 -10.09
CA GLY A 166 11.15 -19.30 -11.49
C GLY A 166 10.69 -18.07 -12.28
N PRO A 167 10.98 -18.01 -13.59
CA PRO A 167 10.49 -16.94 -14.45
C PRO A 167 8.97 -16.94 -14.51
N ASN A 168 8.41 -15.76 -14.84
CA ASN A 168 6.96 -15.51 -14.86
C ASN A 168 6.24 -15.69 -13.51
N PHE A 169 6.95 -15.97 -12.42
CA PHE A 169 6.35 -15.98 -11.09
C PHE A 169 5.92 -14.57 -10.68
N CYS A 170 6.80 -13.59 -10.86
CA CYS A 170 6.51 -12.20 -10.56
C CYS A 170 7.08 -11.28 -11.64
N TRP A 171 6.23 -10.41 -12.19
CA TRP A 171 6.64 -9.32 -13.06
C TRP A 171 6.65 -8.01 -12.28
N HIS A 172 7.77 -7.29 -12.32
CA HIS A 172 7.92 -6.00 -11.67
C HIS A 172 7.72 -4.90 -12.69
N LEU A 173 6.69 -4.11 -12.47
CA LEU A 173 6.43 -2.89 -13.20
C LEU A 173 7.24 -1.78 -12.55
N ILE A 174 8.10 -1.15 -13.36
CA ILE A 174 8.93 -0.04 -12.94
C ILE A 174 8.63 1.13 -13.88
N ARG A 175 8.66 2.32 -13.30
CA ARG A 175 8.40 3.56 -13.99
C ARG A 175 9.59 4.47 -13.82
N TYR A 176 10.09 4.99 -14.93
CA TYR A 176 11.27 5.84 -14.91
C TYR A 176 10.91 7.27 -15.32
N ASP A 177 10.70 8.09 -14.29
CA ASP A 177 10.25 9.48 -14.44
C ASP A 177 11.39 10.51 -14.58
N LYS A 178 12.66 10.11 -14.49
CA LYS A 178 13.77 11.08 -14.50
C LYS A 178 13.87 11.84 -15.83
N LEU A 179 13.38 11.26 -16.92
CA LEU A 179 13.33 11.91 -18.24
C LEU A 179 11.94 12.46 -18.57
N LYS A 180 10.98 12.38 -17.65
CA LYS A 180 9.62 12.90 -17.84
C LYS A 180 9.62 14.41 -18.11
N SER A 181 10.54 15.17 -17.48
CA SER A 181 10.68 16.61 -17.72
C SER A 181 11.11 16.97 -19.14
N TYR A 182 11.68 16.02 -19.88
CA TYR A 182 12.08 16.17 -21.28
C TYR A 182 11.05 15.55 -22.25
N GLY A 183 9.88 15.13 -21.76
CA GLY A 183 8.85 14.50 -22.58
C GLY A 183 9.04 12.99 -22.83
N PHE A 184 9.98 12.34 -22.14
CA PHE A 184 10.28 10.92 -22.32
C PHE A 184 10.01 10.10 -21.05
N PRO A 185 8.75 9.94 -20.62
CA PRO A 185 8.42 8.96 -19.60
C PRO A 185 8.68 7.55 -20.14
N ILE A 186 9.31 6.71 -19.32
CA ILE A 186 9.66 5.34 -19.71
C ILE A 186 8.93 4.36 -18.79
N HIS A 187 8.26 3.39 -19.40
CA HIS A 187 7.71 2.23 -18.72
C HIS A 187 8.57 1.01 -18.99
N ASP A 188 8.92 0.30 -17.94
CA ASP A 188 9.66 -0.95 -18.03
C ASP A 188 9.02 -2.03 -17.17
N CYS A 189 9.24 -3.28 -17.60
CA CYS A 189 8.84 -4.44 -16.83
C CYS A 189 9.91 -5.49 -16.86
N ILE A 190 10.19 -6.04 -15.69
CA ILE A 190 11.28 -7.00 -15.49
C ILE A 190 10.74 -8.26 -14.83
N CYS A 191 11.16 -9.42 -15.34
CA CYS A 191 10.93 -10.69 -14.68
C CYS A 191 11.72 -10.77 -13.35
N GLY A 192 11.02 -11.04 -12.25
CA GLY A 192 11.58 -11.05 -10.90
C GLY A 192 12.67 -12.09 -10.68
N TYR A 193 12.59 -13.23 -11.37
CA TYR A 193 13.58 -14.31 -11.33
C TYR A 193 14.77 -14.01 -12.26
N SER A 194 14.53 -14.00 -13.57
CA SER A 194 15.60 -13.94 -14.58
C SER A 194 16.21 -12.55 -14.76
N ARG A 195 15.54 -11.51 -14.25
CA ARG A 195 15.88 -10.09 -14.50
C ARG A 195 15.80 -9.67 -15.96
N ARG A 196 15.14 -10.48 -16.80
CA ARG A 196 14.87 -10.17 -18.20
C ARG A 196 13.92 -8.99 -18.30
N ILE A 197 14.27 -8.01 -19.11
CA ILE A 197 13.38 -6.91 -19.49
C ILE A 197 12.36 -7.47 -20.50
N LEU A 198 11.10 -7.47 -20.10
CA LEU A 198 9.96 -7.92 -20.89
C LEU A 198 9.54 -6.85 -21.90
N TRP A 199 9.41 -5.61 -21.43
CA TRP A 199 9.28 -4.42 -22.27
C TRP A 199 10.02 -3.24 -21.64
N LEU A 200 10.38 -2.28 -22.49
CA LEU A 200 11.06 -1.04 -22.12
C LEU A 200 10.68 -0.02 -23.20
N GLU A 201 9.66 0.78 -22.94
CA GLU A 201 9.05 1.65 -23.95
C GLU A 201 9.02 3.10 -23.46
N VAL A 202 9.35 4.02 -24.37
CA VAL A 202 9.10 5.45 -24.19
C VAL A 202 7.65 5.71 -24.56
N VAL A 203 6.90 6.36 -23.67
CA VAL A 203 5.46 6.58 -23.86
C VAL A 203 5.13 8.06 -23.97
N LYS A 204 3.98 8.40 -24.53
CA LYS A 204 3.53 9.80 -24.69
C LYS A 204 3.10 10.42 -23.36
N SER A 205 2.43 9.63 -22.52
CA SER A 205 1.90 10.09 -21.24
C SER A 205 2.06 9.01 -20.17
N ASN A 206 2.50 9.44 -19.00
CA ASN A 206 2.60 8.62 -17.80
C ASN A 206 1.37 8.78 -16.88
N ASN A 207 0.37 9.54 -17.31
CA ASN A 207 -0.85 9.76 -16.53
C ASN A 207 -2.03 8.96 -17.10
N ASP A 208 -1.84 8.28 -18.23
CA ASP A 208 -2.86 7.46 -18.88
C ASP A 208 -2.76 6.01 -18.41
N LEU A 209 -3.83 5.52 -17.77
CA LEU A 209 -3.93 4.16 -17.23
C LEU A 209 -3.85 3.07 -18.32
N ARG A 210 -4.21 3.43 -19.56
CA ARG A 210 -4.28 2.50 -20.70
C ARG A 210 -2.90 2.15 -21.24
N VAL A 211 -1.93 3.05 -21.10
CA VAL A 211 -0.57 2.86 -21.57
C VAL A 211 0.09 1.64 -20.88
N PRO A 212 0.21 1.57 -19.54
CA PRO A 212 0.78 0.40 -18.89
C PRO A 212 -0.09 -0.85 -19.12
N ALA A 213 -1.42 -0.71 -19.17
CA ALA A 213 -2.34 -1.82 -19.44
C ALA A 213 -2.09 -2.45 -20.82
N LYS A 214 -1.91 -1.63 -21.87
CA LYS A 214 -1.64 -2.09 -23.23
C LYS A 214 -0.27 -2.77 -23.35
N LEU A 215 0.79 -2.16 -22.81
CA LEU A 215 2.13 -2.76 -22.76
C LEU A 215 2.14 -4.13 -22.08
N TYR A 216 1.37 -4.25 -20.99
CA TYR A 216 1.19 -5.50 -20.29
C TYR A 216 0.45 -6.53 -21.14
N LEU A 217 -0.68 -6.15 -21.73
CA LEU A 217 -1.52 -7.06 -22.51
C LEU A 217 -0.82 -7.54 -23.79
N ASP A 218 -0.08 -6.66 -24.48
CA ASP A 218 0.74 -7.00 -25.65
C ASP A 218 1.83 -8.01 -25.27
N THR A 219 2.42 -7.88 -24.08
CA THR A 219 3.40 -8.83 -23.55
C THR A 219 2.74 -10.16 -23.19
N VAL A 220 1.55 -10.14 -22.58
CA VAL A 220 0.76 -11.36 -22.29
C VAL A 220 0.42 -12.10 -23.59
N GLN A 221 0.02 -11.37 -24.63
CA GLN A 221 -0.27 -11.94 -25.95
C GLN A 221 0.98 -12.53 -26.60
N SER A 222 2.10 -11.80 -26.58
CA SER A 222 3.40 -12.24 -27.11
C SER A 222 3.87 -13.55 -26.45
N LEU A 223 3.77 -13.64 -25.13
CA LEU A 223 4.18 -14.81 -24.37
C LEU A 223 3.11 -15.90 -24.30
N LYS A 224 1.89 -15.63 -24.78
CA LYS A 224 0.71 -16.49 -24.68
C LYS A 224 0.36 -16.87 -23.24
N GLY A 225 0.61 -15.95 -22.31
CA GLY A 225 0.36 -16.18 -20.89
C GLY A 225 0.69 -14.98 -20.00
N CYS A 226 0.21 -15.03 -18.76
CA CYS A 226 0.39 -13.99 -17.75
C CYS A 226 1.22 -14.51 -16.55
N PRO A 227 1.83 -13.61 -15.75
CA PRO A 227 2.57 -14.02 -14.56
C PRO A 227 1.64 -14.49 -13.44
N LYS A 228 2.17 -15.21 -12.45
CA LYS A 228 1.41 -15.44 -11.20
C LYS A 228 1.16 -14.13 -10.47
N ILE A 229 2.17 -13.29 -10.34
CA ILE A 229 2.09 -12.05 -9.56
C ILE A 229 2.55 -10.86 -10.39
N VAL A 230 1.81 -9.77 -10.33
CA VAL A 230 2.30 -8.47 -10.77
C VAL A 230 2.64 -7.62 -9.55
N ARG A 231 3.79 -6.97 -9.58
CA ARG A 231 4.21 -6.02 -8.55
C ARG A 231 4.43 -4.65 -9.16
N SER A 232 3.83 -3.61 -8.58
CA SER A 232 4.01 -2.23 -9.00
C SER A 232 4.17 -1.30 -7.80
N ASP A 233 4.63 -0.08 -8.06
CA ASP A 233 4.51 1.00 -7.09
C ASP A 233 3.02 1.38 -6.87
N CYS A 234 2.73 2.02 -5.73
CA CYS A 234 1.40 2.46 -5.31
C CYS A 234 0.96 3.72 -6.05
N GLY A 235 0.85 3.60 -7.37
CA GLY A 235 0.40 4.65 -8.26
C GLY A 235 -0.95 4.31 -8.88
N THR A 236 -1.77 5.34 -9.12
CA THR A 236 -3.07 5.20 -9.77
C THR A 236 -2.93 4.72 -11.21
N GLU A 237 -1.78 4.94 -11.85
CA GLU A 237 -1.49 4.54 -13.23
C GLU A 237 -1.58 3.03 -13.48
N ASN A 238 -1.39 2.20 -12.45
CA ASN A 238 -1.34 0.75 -12.59
C ASN A 238 -2.69 0.06 -12.31
N VAL A 239 -3.76 0.83 -12.04
CA VAL A 239 -5.06 0.29 -11.61
C VAL A 239 -5.69 -0.57 -12.71
N THR A 240 -5.72 -0.11 -13.95
CA THR A 240 -6.29 -0.88 -15.08
C THR A 240 -5.52 -2.17 -15.31
N LEU A 241 -4.19 -2.12 -15.27
CA LEU A 241 -3.34 -3.31 -15.39
C LEU A 241 -3.62 -4.30 -14.26
N ALA A 242 -3.69 -3.82 -13.01
CA ALA A 242 -4.01 -4.66 -11.86
C ALA A 242 -5.36 -5.36 -12.03
N ALA A 243 -6.38 -4.65 -12.53
CA ALA A 243 -7.69 -5.21 -12.84
C ALA A 243 -7.62 -6.30 -13.92
N ILE A 244 -6.93 -6.04 -15.04
CA ILE A 244 -6.73 -7.03 -16.11
C ILE A 244 -6.07 -8.30 -15.54
N GLN A 245 -5.01 -8.13 -14.75
CA GLN A 245 -4.31 -9.26 -14.15
C GLN A 245 -5.18 -10.05 -13.17
N CYS A 246 -6.03 -9.38 -12.38
CA CYS A 246 -7.03 -10.04 -11.55
C CYS A 246 -8.05 -10.82 -12.39
N SER A 247 -8.55 -10.23 -13.49
CA SER A 247 -9.49 -10.88 -14.40
C SER A 247 -8.90 -12.12 -15.07
N LEU A 248 -7.68 -12.02 -15.61
CA LEU A 248 -6.98 -13.16 -16.22
C LEU A 248 -6.75 -14.31 -15.23
N ARG A 249 -6.64 -14.00 -13.93
CA ARG A 249 -6.42 -14.99 -12.87
C ARG A 249 -7.69 -15.36 -12.09
N ALA A 250 -8.87 -14.83 -12.45
CA ALA A 250 -10.09 -14.93 -11.64
C ALA A 250 -10.55 -16.38 -11.38
N THR A 251 -10.28 -17.29 -12.31
CA THR A 251 -10.66 -18.71 -12.22
C THR A 251 -9.59 -19.59 -11.56
N HIS A 252 -8.41 -19.04 -11.26
CA HIS A 252 -7.28 -19.79 -10.70
C HIS A 252 -7.31 -19.79 -9.17
N GLN A 253 -7.24 -20.97 -8.55
CA GLN A 253 -7.32 -21.16 -7.10
C GLN A 253 -5.97 -21.54 -6.47
N ASP A 254 -4.86 -20.99 -6.96
CA ASP A 254 -3.56 -21.24 -6.31
C ASP A 254 -3.36 -20.41 -5.04
N GLU A 255 -2.34 -20.75 -4.26
CA GLU A 255 -1.96 -20.07 -3.00
C GLU A 255 -1.81 -18.54 -3.15
N TYR A 256 -1.56 -18.07 -4.38
CA TYR A 256 -1.32 -16.67 -4.70
C TYR A 256 -2.54 -15.96 -5.27
N ALA A 257 -3.70 -16.62 -5.38
CA ALA A 257 -4.94 -16.04 -5.89
C ALA A 257 -5.43 -14.84 -5.06
N ALA A 258 -5.17 -14.83 -3.75
CA ALA A 258 -5.48 -13.69 -2.88
C ALA A 258 -4.48 -12.51 -3.03
N HIS A 259 -3.34 -12.71 -3.70
CA HIS A 259 -2.25 -11.73 -3.79
C HIS A 259 -1.71 -11.59 -5.22
N ILE A 260 -2.63 -11.62 -6.19
CA ILE A 260 -2.38 -11.56 -7.64
C ILE A 260 -1.63 -10.28 -8.04
N HIS A 261 -2.01 -9.15 -7.46
CA HIS A 261 -1.33 -7.86 -7.61
C HIS A 261 -0.83 -7.38 -6.25
N ARG A 262 0.40 -6.84 -6.21
CA ARG A 262 0.99 -6.32 -4.97
C ARG A 262 1.58 -4.93 -5.19
N TYR A 263 1.16 -4.00 -4.36
CA TYR A 263 1.85 -2.73 -4.20
C TYR A 263 3.11 -2.91 -3.36
N GLY A 264 4.23 -2.33 -3.79
CA GLY A 264 5.43 -2.27 -2.97
C GLY A 264 6.33 -1.13 -3.40
N SER A 265 7.02 -0.51 -2.44
CA SER A 265 7.96 0.56 -2.74
C SER A 265 9.20 0.04 -3.47
N SER A 266 9.57 0.68 -4.58
CA SER A 266 10.84 0.47 -5.28
C SER A 266 11.87 1.57 -4.95
N PRO A 267 12.75 1.38 -3.95
CA PRO A 267 13.80 2.35 -3.63
C PRO A 267 15.03 2.30 -4.55
N ALA A 268 15.01 1.50 -5.63
CA ALA A 268 16.16 1.34 -6.51
C ALA A 268 15.74 1.23 -7.98
N ASN A 269 15.59 2.36 -8.66
CA ASN A 269 15.59 2.40 -10.13
C ASN A 269 16.90 1.78 -10.63
N LYS A 270 16.80 0.67 -11.38
CA LYS A 270 17.95 0.11 -12.08
C LYS A 270 18.32 1.04 -13.24
N ARG A 271 19.61 1.08 -13.57
CA ARG A 271 20.10 1.79 -14.76
C ARG A 271 19.46 1.13 -15.98
N ILE A 272 18.78 1.95 -16.78
CA ILE A 272 18.15 1.55 -18.01
C ILE A 272 19.23 1.58 -19.10
N GLU A 273 19.56 0.42 -19.63
CA GLU A 273 20.38 0.25 -20.84
C GLU A 273 19.51 -0.43 -21.92
N VAL A 274 19.98 -0.41 -23.17
CA VAL A 274 19.31 -1.02 -24.32
C VAL A 274 18.86 -2.45 -23.98
N LYS A 275 17.54 -2.73 -24.07
CA LYS A 275 16.91 -4.01 -23.70
C LYS A 275 17.68 -5.24 -24.17
N GLY A 276 18.12 -5.24 -25.42
CA GLY A 276 18.88 -6.36 -26.01
C GLY A 276 20.23 -6.59 -25.35
N HIS A 277 20.98 -5.52 -25.05
CA HIS A 277 22.26 -5.64 -24.34
C HIS A 277 22.05 -6.18 -22.92
N TRP A 278 21.06 -5.66 -22.21
CA TRP A 278 20.75 -6.12 -20.85
C TRP A 278 20.35 -7.60 -20.82
N ASN A 279 19.46 -8.02 -21.72
CA ASN A 279 18.94 -9.38 -21.73
C ASN A 279 19.99 -10.44 -22.10
N SER A 280 21.05 -10.05 -22.82
CA SER A 280 22.20 -10.88 -23.15
C SER A 280 23.39 -10.74 -22.17
N HIS A 281 23.34 -9.77 -21.26
CA HIS A 281 24.42 -9.50 -20.30
C HIS A 281 24.46 -10.52 -19.16
N HIS A 282 25.66 -10.98 -18.78
CA HIS A 282 25.82 -11.91 -17.67
C HIS A 282 25.78 -11.21 -16.31
N ILE A 283 24.71 -11.44 -15.54
CA ILE A 283 24.55 -10.91 -14.18
C ILE A 283 25.35 -11.75 -13.18
N ARG A 284 26.26 -11.12 -12.44
CA ARG A 284 27.07 -11.79 -11.42
C ARG A 284 26.25 -12.14 -10.17
N PRO A 285 26.64 -13.18 -9.42
CA PRO A 285 26.05 -13.48 -8.11
C PRO A 285 26.10 -12.25 -7.20
N SER A 286 25.02 -12.02 -6.45
CA SER A 286 24.99 -11.00 -5.41
C SER A 286 24.84 -11.66 -4.03
N MET A 287 25.24 -10.94 -2.98
CA MET A 287 25.08 -11.40 -1.59
C MET A 287 23.62 -11.49 -1.11
N HIS A 288 22.63 -11.26 -1.98
CA HIS A 288 21.21 -11.21 -1.63
C HIS A 288 20.41 -12.36 -2.28
N ASP A 289 21.03 -13.52 -2.45
CA ASP A 289 20.43 -14.74 -3.04
C ASP A 289 19.76 -14.50 -4.41
N THR A 290 20.29 -13.57 -5.20
CA THR A 290 19.81 -13.34 -6.56
C THR A 290 20.45 -14.35 -7.51
N VAL A 291 19.62 -15.00 -8.33
CA VAL A 291 20.08 -15.90 -9.40
C VAL A 291 21.04 -15.17 -10.33
N SER A 292 22.23 -15.75 -10.53
CA SER A 292 23.22 -15.26 -11.48
C SER A 292 23.05 -15.93 -12.84
N GLY A 293 23.43 -15.23 -13.91
CA GLY A 293 23.38 -15.75 -15.26
C GLY A 293 22.94 -14.71 -16.28
N VAL A 294 22.72 -15.16 -17.50
CA VAL A 294 22.24 -14.33 -18.60
C VAL A 294 20.71 -14.33 -18.57
N PRO A 295 20.02 -13.16 -18.53
CA PRO A 295 18.57 -13.09 -18.41
C PRO A 295 17.78 -13.89 -19.44
N ASP A 296 18.19 -13.89 -20.71
CA ASP A 296 17.53 -14.69 -21.75
C ASP A 296 17.71 -16.19 -21.49
N VAL A 297 18.90 -16.64 -21.06
CA VAL A 297 19.14 -18.04 -20.69
C VAL A 297 18.28 -18.45 -19.49
N LEU A 298 18.24 -17.62 -18.45
CA LEU A 298 17.43 -17.85 -17.25
C LEU A 298 15.92 -17.79 -17.51
N PHE A 299 15.48 -17.22 -18.63
CA PHE A 299 14.06 -17.10 -18.98
C PHE A 299 13.61 -18.18 -19.95
N PHE A 300 14.42 -18.52 -20.96
CA PHE A 300 14.04 -19.46 -22.02
C PHE A 300 14.61 -20.88 -21.82
N LEU A 301 15.75 -21.03 -21.13
CA LEU A 301 16.48 -22.30 -20.99
C LEU A 301 16.47 -22.76 -19.52
N LEU A 302 15.27 -23.02 -19.00
CA LEU A 302 15.04 -23.29 -17.58
C LEU A 302 15.78 -24.51 -17.04
N GLU A 303 15.98 -25.50 -17.89
CA GLU A 303 16.72 -26.74 -17.61
C GLU A 303 18.13 -26.49 -17.08
N TYR A 304 18.77 -25.39 -17.50
CA TYR A 304 20.13 -25.01 -17.06
C TYR A 304 20.15 -24.47 -15.62
N SER A 305 19.01 -23.99 -15.13
CA SER A 305 18.86 -23.39 -13.81
C SER A 305 18.08 -24.26 -12.81
N GLY A 306 17.49 -25.37 -13.29
CA GLY A 306 16.56 -26.19 -12.51
C GLY A 306 15.25 -25.48 -12.14
N ALA A 307 14.94 -24.35 -12.79
CA ALA A 307 13.74 -23.57 -12.52
C ALA A 307 12.51 -24.12 -13.24
N THR A 308 11.32 -23.74 -12.77
CA THR A 308 10.05 -24.07 -13.44
C THR A 308 9.41 -22.80 -13.99
N ASP A 309 8.87 -22.87 -15.21
CA ASP A 309 8.11 -21.75 -15.76
C ASP A 309 6.84 -21.58 -14.95
N CYS A 310 6.61 -20.37 -14.45
CA CYS A 310 5.41 -20.03 -13.70
C CYS A 310 4.37 -19.31 -14.58
N LEU A 311 4.57 -19.26 -15.90
CA LEU A 311 3.64 -18.63 -16.83
C LEU A 311 2.28 -19.35 -16.79
N ILE A 312 1.22 -18.57 -16.64
CA ILE A 312 -0.15 -19.06 -16.69
C ILE A 312 -0.65 -18.88 -18.13
N PRO A 313 -1.07 -19.95 -18.82
CA PRO A 313 -1.59 -19.84 -20.19
C PRO A 313 -2.81 -18.92 -20.24
N VAL A 314 -2.84 -18.05 -21.26
CA VAL A 314 -3.98 -17.16 -21.52
C VAL A 314 -4.47 -17.39 -22.95
N THR A 315 -5.77 -17.55 -23.13
CA THR A 315 -6.38 -17.75 -24.44
C THR A 315 -6.51 -16.43 -25.19
N GLN A 316 -6.52 -16.47 -26.53
CA GLN A 316 -6.73 -15.27 -27.34
C GLN A 316 -8.08 -14.60 -27.06
N ALA A 317 -9.12 -15.37 -26.72
CA ALA A 317 -10.43 -14.82 -26.34
C ALA A 317 -10.33 -13.94 -25.09
N GLN A 318 -9.60 -14.40 -24.06
CA GLN A 318 -9.36 -13.62 -22.86
C GLN A 318 -8.52 -12.36 -23.15
N VAL A 319 -7.53 -12.44 -24.04
CA VAL A 319 -6.76 -11.26 -24.47
C VAL A 319 -7.69 -10.24 -25.14
N ASN A 320 -8.51 -10.67 -26.08
CA ASN A 320 -9.44 -9.78 -26.81
C ASN A 320 -10.47 -9.14 -25.88
N GLU A 321 -10.98 -9.90 -24.90
CA GLU A 321 -11.90 -9.36 -23.88
C GLU A 321 -11.23 -8.28 -23.02
N MET A 322 -9.93 -8.41 -22.74
CA MET A 322 -9.20 -7.41 -21.95
C MET A 322 -8.76 -6.19 -22.77
N ASP A 323 -8.61 -6.34 -24.09
CA ASP A 323 -8.12 -5.27 -24.99
C ASP A 323 -9.08 -4.07 -25.05
N GLN A 324 -10.38 -4.29 -24.85
CA GLN A 324 -11.38 -3.21 -24.76
C GLN A 324 -11.08 -2.20 -23.64
N TYR A 325 -10.38 -2.62 -22.58
CA TYR A 325 -9.98 -1.74 -21.48
C TYR A 325 -8.66 -1.00 -21.75
N CYS A 326 -7.99 -1.33 -22.86
CA CYS A 326 -6.73 -0.76 -23.29
C CYS A 326 -6.87 0.20 -24.48
N GLU A 327 -8.08 0.39 -25.03
CA GLU A 327 -8.31 1.24 -26.19
C GLU A 327 -7.90 2.70 -25.96
N LEU A 328 -6.80 3.09 -26.60
CA LEU A 328 -6.37 4.47 -26.72
C LEU A 328 -7.19 5.13 -27.84
N PRO A 329 -7.70 6.37 -27.68
CA PRO A 329 -8.39 7.07 -28.75
C PRO A 329 -7.51 7.12 -29.99
N GLN A 330 -8.10 6.81 -31.15
CA GLN A 330 -7.43 6.86 -32.44
C GLN A 330 -6.79 8.25 -32.66
N HIS A 331 -5.48 8.21 -32.93
CA HIS A 331 -4.64 9.24 -33.55
C HIS A 331 -5.23 10.66 -33.69
N ILE A 332 -4.63 11.61 -32.95
CA ILE A 332 -4.24 12.89 -33.56
C ILE A 332 -2.71 12.83 -33.70
N GLU A 333 -2.22 12.89 -34.94
CA GLU A 333 -0.80 12.97 -35.28
C GLU A 333 -0.21 14.34 -34.89
N GLU A 334 -0.20 14.69 -33.60
CA GLU A 334 0.38 15.96 -33.15
C GLU A 334 1.92 15.99 -33.17
N TYR A 335 2.59 14.87 -33.50
CA TYR A 335 4.06 14.80 -33.55
C TYR A 335 4.63 14.69 -34.96
N ALA A 336 3.82 14.73 -36.02
CA ALA A 336 4.37 14.91 -37.38
C ALA A 336 5.13 16.24 -37.47
N GLU A 337 4.63 17.29 -36.81
CA GLU A 337 5.28 18.62 -36.80
C GLU A 337 6.62 18.66 -36.04
N TYR A 338 6.86 17.79 -35.07
CA TYR A 338 8.09 17.85 -34.26
C TYR A 338 9.33 17.34 -35.01
N PHE A 339 9.14 16.49 -36.03
CA PHE A 339 10.22 16.00 -36.89
C PHE A 339 10.38 16.79 -38.19
N GLU A 340 9.48 17.73 -38.51
CA GLU A 340 9.64 18.67 -39.62
C GLU A 340 10.45 19.92 -39.25
N TYR A 341 10.81 20.09 -37.96
CA TYR A 341 11.56 21.24 -37.44
C TYR A 341 13.05 20.97 -37.14
N VAL A 342 13.64 19.91 -37.72
CA VAL A 342 15.11 19.67 -37.70
C VAL A 342 15.71 19.82 -39.08
#